data_AF-A0A7C1EF74-F1
#
_entry.id   AF-A0A7C1EF74-F1
#
_cell.length_a   1.000
_cell.length_b   1.000
_cell.length_c   1.000
_cell.angle_alpha   90.00
_cell.angle_beta   90.00
_cell.angle_gamma   90.00
#
_symmetry.space_group_name_H-M   'P 1'
#
loop_
_entity.id
_entity.type
_entity.pdbx_description
1 polymer ?
#
loop_
_entity_poly.entity_id
_entity_poly.type
_entity_poly.pdbx_seq_one_letter_code
_entity_poly.pdbx_strand_id
1 'polypeptide(L)' 'MSTGEYRVNERIRAREVRLITDTNENLGVVPLHQAPQLAADREL' A
#
# COMPACT_ATOMS: atom_id res chain seq x y z
N MET A 1 -19.49 9.01 11.78
CA MET A 1 -18.53 8.16 11.04
C MET A 1 -17.95 9.02 9.93
N SER A 2 -16.73 9.53 10.05
CA SER A 2 -16.11 10.26 8.93
C SER A 2 -15.72 9.23 7.87
N THR A 3 -16.49 9.15 6.80
CA THR A 3 -16.15 8.37 5.60
C THR A 3 -14.96 9.06 4.93
N GLY A 4 -13.76 8.83 5.48
CA GLY A 4 -12.52 9.32 4.90
C GLY A 4 -12.35 8.61 3.57
N GLU A 5 -12.52 9.35 2.46
CA GLU A 5 -12.19 8.83 1.14
C GLU A 5 -10.75 8.29 1.16
N TYR A 6 -10.62 6.96 1.08
CA TYR A 6 -9.32 6.33 0.97
C TYR A 6 -8.70 6.77 -0.36
N ARG A 7 -7.50 7.35 -0.28
CA ARG A 7 -6.69 7.62 -1.47
C ARG A 7 -6.10 6.28 -1.90
N VAL A 8 -6.52 5.79 -3.06
CA VAL A 8 -6.05 4.54 -3.64
C VAL A 8 -5.08 4.82 -4.79
N ASN A 9 -4.10 3.94 -4.98
CA ASN A 9 -3.16 3.93 -6.10
C ASN A 9 -2.51 5.31 -6.32
N GLU A 10 -2.71 5.90 -7.50
CA GLU A 10 -2.13 7.16 -7.95
C GLU A 10 -2.63 8.38 -7.15
N ARG A 11 -3.71 8.23 -6.37
CA ARG A 11 -4.18 9.28 -5.46
C ARG A 11 -3.32 9.38 -4.19
N ILE A 12 -2.46 8.41 -3.90
CA ILE A 12 -1.60 8.42 -2.73
C ILE A 12 -0.43 9.40 -2.98
N ARG A 13 -0.36 10.46 -2.17
CA ARG A 13 0.73 11.45 -2.23
C ARG A 13 1.81 11.25 -1.16
N ALA A 14 1.65 10.22 -0.33
CA ALA A 14 2.63 9.88 0.69
C ALA A 14 3.89 9.30 0.03
N ARG A 15 5.07 9.74 0.48
CA ARG A 15 6.36 9.23 -0.03
C ARG A 15 6.59 7.78 0.39
N GLU A 16 6.09 7.42 1.57
CA GLU A 16 6.22 6.12 2.19
C GLU A 16 4.85 5.65 2.70
N VAL A 17 4.57 4.37 2.55
CA VAL A 17 3.32 3.73 2.94
C VAL A 17 3.59 2.45 3.72
N ARG A 18 2.75 2.15 4.70
CA ARG A 18 2.80 0.86 5.39
C ARG A 18 2.10 -0.19 4.54
N LEU A 19 2.80 -1.26 4.19
CA LEU A 19 2.25 -2.35 3.41
C LEU A 19 1.75 -3.46 4.34
N ILE A 20 0.47 -3.83 4.18
CA ILE A 20 -0.17 -4.92 4.90
C ILE A 20 -0.69 -5.91 3.85
N THR A 21 -0.36 -7.18 4.01
CA THR A 21 -0.80 -8.26 3.11
C THR A 21 -2.25 -8.67 3.39
N ASP A 22 -2.82 -9.46 2.49
CA ASP A 22 -4.09 -10.16 2.66
C ASP A 22 -4.13 -11.11 3.87
N THR A 23 -2.97 -11.65 4.26
CA THR A 23 -2.77 -12.47 5.47
C THR A 23 -2.70 -11.67 6.77
N ASN A 24 -2.94 -10.35 6.74
CA ASN A 24 -2.71 -9.41 7.84
C ASN A 24 -1.25 -9.30 8.30
N GLU A 25 -0.29 -9.70 7.46
CA GLU A 25 1.12 -9.52 7.75
C GLU A 25 1.56 -8.08 7.47
N ASN A 26 2.34 -7.51 8.38
CA ASN A 26 2.89 -6.17 8.22
C ASN A 26 4.31 -6.25 7.66
N LEU A 27 4.46 -5.93 6.39
CA LEU A 27 5.75 -5.93 5.69
C LEU A 27 6.60 -4.68 5.98
N GLY A 28 6.06 -3.74 6.75
CA GLY A 28 6.76 -2.52 7.17
C GLY A 28 6.42 -1.30 6.31
N VAL A 29 7.25 -0.27 6.43
CA VAL A 29 7.12 0.98 5.68
C VAL A 29 7.95 0.86 4.41
N VAL A 30 7.28 0.93 3.26
CA VAL A 30 7.89 0.84 1.94
C VAL A 30 7.61 2.10 1.13
N PRO A 31 8.49 2.47 0.18
CA PRO A 31 8.19 3.55 -0.75
C PRO A 31 6.94 3.24 -1.58
N LEU A 32 6.08 4.23 -1.83
CA LEU A 32 4.84 4.05 -2.58
C LEU A 32 5.05 3.39 -3.96
N HIS A 33 6.17 3.71 -4.63
CA HIS A 33 6.49 3.17 -5.94
C HIS A 33 6.93 1.69 -5.90
N GLN A 34 7.41 1.20 -4.74
CA GLN A 34 7.77 -0.21 -4.56
C GLN A 34 6.57 -1.08 -4.14
N ALA A 35 5.52 -0.48 -3.57
CA ALA A 35 4.32 -1.21 -3.18
C ALA A 35 3.66 -2.00 -4.33
N PRO A 36 3.41 -1.42 -5.54
CA PRO A 36 2.85 -2.18 -6.66
C PRO A 36 3.82 -3.18 -7.28
N GLN A 37 5.14 -2.93 -7.22
CA GLN A 37 6.16 -3.91 -7.64
C GLN A 37 6.15 -5.15 -6.74
N LEU A 38 6.03 -4.95 -5.43
CA LEU A 38 5.97 -6.04 -4.47
C LEU A 38 4.70 -6.89 -4.61
N ALA A 39 3.60 -6.31 -5.10
CA ALA A 39 2.38 -7.05 -5.44
C ALA A 39 2.58 -7.88 -6.73
N ALA A 40 3.12 -7.25 -7.78
CA ALA A 40 3.40 -7.90 -9.06
C ALA A 40 4.39 -9.07 -8.94
N ASP A 41 5.46 -8.90 -8.15
CA ASP A 41 6.48 -9.94 -7.92
C ASP A 41 5.94 -11.13 -7.11
N ARG A 42 4.80 -10.98 -6.44
CA ARG A 42 4.18 -12.03 -5.61
C ARG A 42 2.97 -12.70 -6.25
N GLU A 43 2.66 -12.41 -7.52
CA GLU A 43 1.45 -12.89 -8.22
C GLU A 43 0.15 -12.64 -7.40
N LEU A 44 0.07 -11.48 -6.73
CA LEU A 44 -1.12 -11.00 -6.00
C LEU A 44 -1.81 -9.86 -6.74
#